data_AF-A0A392TZX6-F1
#
_entry.id   AF-A0A392TZX6-F1
#
_cell.length_a   1.000
_cell.length_b   1.000
_cell.length_c   1.000
_cell.angle_alpha   90.00
_cell.angle_beta   90.00
_cell.angle_gamma   90.00
#
_symmetry.space_group_name_H-M   'P 1'
#
loop_
_entity.id
_entity.type
_entity.pdbx_description
1 polymer ?
#
loop_
_entity_poly.entity_id
_entity_poly.type
_entity_poly.pdbx_seq_one_letter_code
_entity_poly.pdbx_strand_id
1 'polypeptide(L)' 'MYGNEFGMGKALAVRSGYANKSDGKITSYPGQAGGGSIDLEVCLSPDKMKALEIDEEFMSSTSVFNHLFYL' A
#
# COMPACT_ATOMS: atom_id res chain seq x y z
N MET A 1 13.37 2.83 -1.55
CA MET A 1 12.27 3.81 -1.56
C MET A 1 12.31 4.71 -0.34
N TYR A 2 12.18 4.18 0.88
CA TYR A 2 12.17 5.01 2.10
C TYR A 2 13.53 5.54 2.61
N GLY A 3 14.65 5.21 1.97
CA GLY A 3 15.98 5.67 2.39
C GLY A 3 16.40 7.04 1.86
N ASN A 4 15.64 7.61 0.93
CA ASN A 4 15.90 8.93 0.38
C ASN A 4 15.19 9.98 1.26
N GLU A 5 15.94 10.91 1.82
CA GLU A 5 15.41 12.01 2.63
C GLU A 5 15.87 13.35 2.04
N PHE A 6 14.94 14.31 1.95
CA PHE A 6 15.17 15.63 1.33
C PHE A 6 14.98 16.77 2.33
N GLY A 7 15.23 16.52 3.62
CA GLY A 7 15.07 17.51 4.70
C GLY A 7 13.65 17.62 5.28
N MET A 8 12.71 16.79 4.84
CA MET A 8 11.32 16.72 5.34
C MET A 8 11.07 15.47 6.19
N GLY A 9 12.13 14.75 6.56
CA GLY A 9 12.07 13.44 7.21
C GLY A 9 11.75 12.30 6.22
N LYS A 10 11.47 11.13 6.79
CA LYS A 10 11.17 9.90 6.06
C LYS A 10 9.81 9.99 5.34
N ALA A 11 9.75 9.49 4.11
CA ALA A 11 8.49 9.41 3.38
C ALA A 11 7.42 8.60 4.14
N LEU A 12 6.16 9.03 4.02
CA LEU A 12 5.02 8.38 4.66
C LEU A 12 4.53 7.14 3.90
N ALA A 13 4.54 7.21 2.57
CA ALA A 13 4.08 6.12 1.70
C ALA A 13 4.79 6.16 0.35
N VAL A 14 4.88 5.01 -0.30
CA VAL A 14 5.34 4.86 -1.69
C VAL A 14 4.16 4.51 -2.58
N ARG A 15 4.03 5.20 -3.70
CA ARG A 15 2.95 4.97 -4.69
C ARG A 15 3.51 4.96 -6.09
N SER A 16 2.90 4.19 -6.98
CA SER A 16 3.25 4.21 -8.40
C SER A 16 2.52 5.32 -9.15
N GLY A 17 3.06 5.75 -10.28
CA GLY A 17 2.37 6.64 -11.22
C GLY A 17 1.10 6.00 -11.81
N TYR A 18 0.18 6.80 -12.36
CA TYR A 18 -1.09 6.31 -12.90
C TYR A 18 -0.92 5.27 -14.01
N ALA A 19 0.05 5.46 -14.92
CA ALA A 19 0.34 4.52 -16.01
C ALA A 19 0.78 3.12 -15.54
N ASN A 20 1.10 2.95 -14.26
CA ASN A 20 1.46 1.67 -13.67
C ASN A 20 0.27 0.92 -13.07
N LYS A 21 -0.97 1.41 -13.23
CA LYS A 21 -2.17 0.81 -12.65
C LYS A 21 -2.99 0.10 -13.72
N SER A 22 -3.19 -1.19 -13.53
CA SER A 22 -4.05 -2.04 -14.35
C SER A 22 -4.73 -3.07 -13.46
N ASP A 23 -5.95 -3.49 -13.79
CA ASP A 23 -6.68 -4.50 -13.00
C ASP A 23 -5.84 -5.77 -12.82
N GLY A 24 -5.76 -6.26 -11.58
CA GLY A 24 -4.95 -7.41 -11.19
C GLY A 24 -3.47 -7.11 -10.91
N LYS A 25 -3.00 -5.87 -11.09
CA LYS A 25 -1.61 -5.53 -10.82
C LYS A 25 -1.39 -5.30 -9.32
N ILE A 26 -0.37 -5.97 -8.79
CA ILE A 26 0.10 -5.83 -7.42
C ILE A 26 1.57 -5.43 -7.48
N THR A 27 1.94 -4.39 -6.74
CA THR A 27 3.33 -3.95 -6.59
C THR A 27 3.68 -3.96 -5.11
N SER A 28 4.83 -4.57 -4.77
CA SER A 28 5.35 -4.59 -3.41
C SER A 28 6.49 -3.60 -3.23
N TYR A 29 6.55 -2.98 -2.06
CA TYR A 29 7.64 -2.13 -1.64
C TYR A 29 8.14 -2.58 -0.27
N PRO A 30 9.44 -2.40 0.05
CA PRO A 30 9.90 -2.50 1.43
C PRO A 30 9.07 -1.55 2.30
N GLY A 31 8.51 -2.05 3.40
CA GLY A 31 7.50 -1.32 4.18
C GLY A 31 8.04 -0.14 4.96
N GLN A 32 7.21 0.88 5.15
CA GLN A 32 7.57 2.12 5.84
C GLN A 32 7.99 1.88 7.29
N ALA A 33 7.36 0.91 7.96
CA ALA A 33 7.69 0.52 9.33
C ALA A 33 9.09 -0.12 9.47
N GLY A 34 9.71 -0.57 8.36
CA GLY A 34 10.99 -1.28 8.39
C GLY A 34 10.87 -2.69 8.98
N GLY A 35 11.98 -3.27 9.45
CA GLY A 35 11.97 -4.57 10.15
C GLY A 35 11.51 -5.76 9.29
N GLY A 36 11.64 -5.67 7.96
CA GLY A 36 11.14 -6.70 7.04
C GLY A 36 9.65 -6.56 6.66
N SER A 37 8.98 -5.47 7.08
CA SER A 37 7.61 -5.17 6.63
C SER A 37 7.53 -4.90 5.14
N ILE A 38 6.32 -4.98 4.59
CA ILE A 38 6.02 -4.81 3.17
C ILE A 38 4.79 -3.90 3.03
N ASP A 39 4.87 -2.91 2.15
CA ASP A 39 3.71 -2.15 1.69
C ASP A 39 3.26 -2.70 0.33
N LEU A 40 1.96 -2.95 0.17
CA LEU A 40 1.37 -3.43 -1.08
C LEU A 40 0.52 -2.34 -1.73
N GLU A 41 0.79 -2.05 -2.99
CA GLU A 41 -0.12 -1.29 -3.85
C GLU A 41 -0.89 -2.28 -4.73
N VAL A 42 -2.20 -2.41 -4.48
CA VAL A 42 -3.09 -3.34 -5.16
C VAL A 42 -4.04 -2.56 -6.08
N CYS A 43 -4.06 -2.89 -7.37
CA CYS A 43 -4.96 -2.30 -8.34
C CYS A 43 -5.95 -3.36 -8.85
N LEU A 44 -7.22 -3.18 -8.50
CA LEU A 44 -8.30 -4.10 -8.86
C LEU A 44 -9.49 -3.31 -9.39
N SER A 45 -10.35 -3.98 -10.17
CA SER A 45 -11.67 -3.47 -10.48
C SER A 45 -12.46 -3.21 -9.17
N PRO A 46 -13.42 -2.26 -9.17
CA PRO A 46 -14.15 -1.91 -7.96
C PRO A 46 -14.79 -3.10 -7.23
N ASP A 47 -15.34 -4.06 -7.97
CA ASP A 47 -16.01 -5.23 -7.38
C ASP A 47 -15.01 -6.19 -6.73
N LYS A 48 -13.84 -6.39 -7.35
CA LYS A 48 -12.75 -7.21 -6.79
C LYS A 48 -12.13 -6.56 -5.56
N MET A 49 -11.98 -5.23 -5.57
CA MET A 49 -11.46 -4.50 -4.42
C MET A 49 -12.39 -4.63 -3.21
N LYS A 50 -13.71 -4.44 -3.42
CA LYS A 50 -14.71 -4.65 -2.37
C LYS A 50 -14.67 -6.06 -1.80
N ALA A 51 -14.51 -7.08 -2.65
CA ALA A 51 -14.41 -8.46 -2.20
C ALA A 51 -13.15 -8.70 -1.34
N LEU A 52 -12.02 -8.10 -1.69
CA LEU A 52 -10.78 -8.18 -0.92
C LEU A 52 -10.89 -7.46 0.43
N GLU A 53 -11.53 -6.28 0.47
CA GLU A 53 -11.69 -5.47 1.69
C GLU A 53 -12.59 -6.11 2.75
N ILE A 54 -13.47 -7.04 2.35
CA ILE A 54 -14.34 -7.80 3.27
C ILE A 54 -13.80 -9.20 3.59
N ASP A 55 -12.69 -9.60 2.98
CA ASP A 55 -12.06 -10.90 3.25
C ASP A 55 -11.34 -10.85 4.60
N GLU A 56 -11.92 -11.49 5.61
CA GLU A 56 -11.39 -11.47 6.98
C GLU A 56 -10.02 -12.14 7.10
N GLU A 57 -9.76 -13.21 6.33
CA GLU A 57 -8.48 -13.91 6.35
C GLU A 57 -7.36 -12.99 5.85
N PHE A 58 -7.59 -12.37 4.69
CA PHE A 58 -6.65 -11.41 4.13
C PHE A 58 -6.47 -10.20 5.05
N MET A 59 -7.57 -9.57 5.47
CA MET A 59 -7.51 -8.35 6.28
C MET A 59 -6.86 -8.58 7.64
N SER A 60 -7.01 -9.76 8.25
CA SER A 60 -6.32 -10.13 9.49
C SER A 60 -4.79 -10.15 9.37
N SER A 61 -4.27 -10.32 8.15
CA SER A 61 -2.84 -10.33 7.85
C SER A 61 -2.30 -8.94 7.45
N THR A 62 -3.19 -7.95 7.29
CA THR A 62 -2.81 -6.58 6.93
C THR A 62 -2.68 -5.70 8.17
N SER A 63 -1.87 -4.65 8.06
CA SER A 63 -1.83 -3.61 9.09
C SER A 63 -3.09 -2.75 9.03
N VAL A 64 -3.60 -2.33 10.19
CA VAL A 64 -4.84 -1.54 10.28
C VAL A 64 -4.73 -0.27 9.43
N PHE A 65 -5.64 -0.11 8.48
CA PHE A 65 -5.71 1.06 7.60
C PHE A 65 -5.97 2.32 8.43
N ASN A 66 -4.97 3.19 8.56
CA ASN A 66 -5.12 4.44 9.28
C ASN A 66 -5.56 5.53 8.29
N HIS A 67 -6.86 5.77 8.26
CA HIS A 67 -7.54 6.70 7.34
C HIS A 67 -7.04 8.16 7.44
N LEU A 68 -6.26 8.48 8.48
CA LEU A 68 -5.73 9.82 8.76
C LEU A 68 -4.52 10.20 7.90
N PHE A 69 -3.90 9.27 7.17
CA PHE A 69 -2.73 9.56 6.33
C PHE A 69 -3.07 9.75 4.84
N TYR A 70 -4.36 9.78 4.47
CA TYR A 70 -4.84 9.88 3.09
C TYR A 70 -5.91 10.98 2.89
N LEU A 71 -5.79 12.09 3.62
CA LEU A 71 -6.38 13.41 3.28
C LEU A 71 -5.23 14.39 3.03
#